data_AF-A0A7S0RUA5-F1
#
_entry.id   AF-A0A7S0RUA5-F1
#
_cell.length_a   1.000
_cell.length_b   1.000
_cell.length_c   1.000
_cell.angle_alpha   90.00
_cell.angle_beta   90.00
_cell.angle_gamma   90.00
#
_symmetry.space_group_name_H-M   'P 1'
#
loop_
_entity.id
_entity.type
_entity.pdbx_description
1 polymer ?
#
loop_
_entity_poly.entity_id
_entity_poly.type
_entity_poly.pdbx_seq_one_letter_code
_entity_poly.pdbx_strand_id
1 'polypeptide(L)'
;MESLQHAIAALYYSNCDTERRTADVWLQDFLHSDQAWPLSLQLLRQSAVAGNSASRTEALFCARALHVLLRCSVNKAQKRQKSHVVLAEEDWVTMRMALVVLAGTFAADLHCSRPVLTQIALALSTLALKMSQWAAHSIVPDLIAMLATSGGEVVSSSASMAGLVAATEVLRVLPEEAGRREVSMHPARRADVVEGLRVAAPTAFALLHRSLTAQPET
;
A
#
# COMPACT_ATOMS: atom_id res chain seq x y z
N MET A 1 -10.60 17.66 -20.56
CA MET A 1 -9.64 16.92 -19.73
C MET A 1 -10.38 15.73 -19.18
N GLU A 2 -9.96 14.52 -19.54
CA GLU A 2 -10.54 13.28 -19.03
C GLU A 2 -10.10 13.11 -17.57
N SER A 3 -11.03 12.82 -16.65
CA SER A 3 -10.71 12.64 -15.23
C SER A 3 -10.24 11.21 -14.97
N LEU A 4 -9.40 11.01 -13.95
CA LEU A 4 -8.94 9.67 -13.54
C LEU A 4 -10.11 8.70 -13.33
N GLN A 5 -11.18 9.14 -12.67
CA GLN A 5 -12.38 8.34 -12.44
C GLN A 5 -13.08 7.95 -13.75
N HIS A 6 -13.15 8.87 -14.71
CA HIS A 6 -13.75 8.59 -16.01
C HIS A 6 -12.96 7.54 -16.78
N ALA A 7 -11.63 7.67 -16.82
CA ALA A 7 -10.77 6.69 -17.48
C ALA A 7 -10.83 5.30 -16.80
N ILE A 8 -10.87 5.24 -15.46
CA ILE A 8 -11.08 3.99 -14.72
C ILE A 8 -12.45 3.39 -15.09
N ALA A 9 -13.51 4.19 -15.07
CA ALA A 9 -14.85 3.71 -15.39
C ALA A 9 -14.94 3.20 -16.84
N ALA A 10 -14.35 3.93 -17.79
CA ALA A 10 -14.26 3.54 -19.18
C ALA A 10 -13.52 2.19 -19.34
N LEU A 11 -12.39 2.00 -18.65
CA LEU A 11 -11.62 0.75 -18.71
C LEU A 11 -12.42 -0.47 -18.22
N TYR A 12 -13.13 -0.33 -17.09
CA TYR A 12 -13.77 -1.46 -16.41
C TYR A 12 -15.24 -1.70 -16.78
N TYR A 13 -15.96 -0.66 -17.20
CA TYR A 13 -17.41 -0.73 -17.40
C TYR A 13 -17.87 -0.42 -18.83
N SER A 14 -17.00 0.10 -19.72
CA SER A 14 -17.40 0.31 -21.12
C SER A 14 -17.55 -1.01 -21.87
N ASN A 15 -18.62 -1.10 -22.68
CA ASN A 15 -18.83 -2.18 -23.64
C ASN A 15 -18.13 -1.93 -24.99
N CYS A 16 -17.47 -0.78 -25.15
CA CYS A 16 -16.81 -0.37 -26.38
C CYS A 16 -15.30 -0.64 -26.30
N ASP A 17 -14.79 -1.53 -27.18
CA ASP A 17 -13.38 -1.90 -27.21
C ASP A 17 -12.43 -0.73 -27.44
N THR A 18 -12.82 0.22 -28.30
CA THR A 18 -11.99 1.38 -28.60
C THR A 18 -11.92 2.33 -27.40
N GLU A 19 -13.01 2.50 -26.67
CA GLU A 19 -13.06 3.31 -25.44
C GLU A 19 -12.18 2.69 -24.35
N ARG A 20 -12.30 1.37 -24.12
CA ARG A 20 -11.43 0.66 -23.16
C ARG A 20 -9.95 0.78 -23.49
N ARG A 21 -9.57 0.66 -24.76
CA ARG A 21 -8.18 0.82 -25.22
C ARG A 21 -7.68 2.25 -25.05
N THR A 22 -8.54 3.23 -25.33
CA THR A 22 -8.20 4.65 -25.16
C THR A 22 -7.96 4.96 -23.67
N ALA A 23 -8.84 4.45 -22.80
CA ALA A 23 -8.69 4.57 -21.37
C ALA A 23 -7.43 3.86 -20.84
N ASP A 24 -7.11 2.66 -21.33
CA ASP A 24 -5.88 1.94 -20.93
C ASP A 24 -4.62 2.73 -21.30
N VAL A 25 -4.53 3.25 -22.52
CA VAL A 25 -3.40 4.09 -22.96
C VAL A 25 -3.29 5.34 -22.10
N TRP A 26 -4.41 6.01 -21.84
CA TRP A 26 -4.44 7.20 -20.99
C TRP A 26 -4.00 6.89 -19.56
N LEU A 27 -4.44 5.77 -18.98
CA LEU A 27 -4.07 5.35 -17.62
C LEU A 27 -2.59 4.97 -17.53
N GLN A 28 -2.02 4.38 -18.58
CA GLN A 28 -0.58 4.13 -18.66
C GLN A 28 0.21 5.45 -18.70
N ASP A 29 -0.21 6.42 -19.52
CA ASP A 29 0.40 7.75 -19.55
C ASP A 29 0.25 8.50 -18.22
N PHE A 30 -0.91 8.35 -17.55
CA PHE A 30 -1.16 8.90 -16.22
C PHE A 30 -0.15 8.39 -15.19
N LEU A 31 0.20 7.11 -15.20
CA LEU A 31 1.21 6.55 -14.28
C LEU A 31 2.62 7.15 -14.51
N HIS A 32 2.87 7.75 -15.66
CA HIS A 32 4.11 8.47 -15.95
C HIS A 32 4.06 9.95 -15.58
N SER A 33 2.89 10.47 -15.18
CA SER A 33 2.71 11.88 -14.83
C SER A 33 3.10 12.19 -13.38
N ASP A 34 3.44 13.45 -13.11
CA ASP A 34 3.71 13.94 -11.75
C ASP A 34 2.45 13.89 -10.85
N GLN A 35 1.26 13.90 -11.46
CA GLN A 35 -0.02 13.87 -10.74
C GLN A 35 -0.44 12.46 -10.30
N ALA A 36 0.28 11.41 -10.73
CA ALA A 36 -0.06 10.03 -10.43
C ALA A 36 -0.16 9.77 -8.91
N TRP A 37 0.83 10.25 -8.17
CA TRP A 37 0.91 10.09 -6.71
C TRP A 37 -0.23 10.79 -5.95
N PRO A 38 -0.39 12.13 -6.05
CA PRO A 38 -1.42 12.83 -5.28
C PRO A 38 -2.83 12.41 -5.68
N LEU A 39 -3.10 12.21 -6.98
CA LEU A 39 -4.44 11.84 -7.43
C LEU A 39 -4.81 10.40 -7.07
N SER A 40 -3.89 9.44 -7.17
CA SER A 40 -4.16 8.07 -6.69
C SER A 40 -4.41 8.04 -5.19
N LEU A 41 -3.64 8.78 -4.39
CA LEU A 41 -3.84 8.82 -2.94
C LEU A 41 -5.15 9.52 -2.55
N GLN A 42 -5.49 10.63 -3.23
CA GLN A 42 -6.74 11.35 -3.01
C GLN A 42 -7.95 10.49 -3.35
N LEU A 43 -7.97 9.87 -4.53
CA LEU A 43 -9.08 9.04 -4.96
C LEU A 43 -9.21 7.80 -4.06
N LEU A 44 -8.11 7.16 -3.67
CA LEU A 44 -8.14 6.03 -2.74
C LEU A 44 -8.78 6.39 -1.38
N ARG A 45 -8.49 7.60 -0.85
CA ARG A 45 -9.15 8.12 0.37
C ARG A 45 -10.64 8.36 0.17
N GLN A 46 -11.03 8.95 -0.95
CA GLN A 46 -12.45 9.18 -1.27
C GLN A 46 -13.21 7.87 -1.40
N SER A 47 -12.62 6.90 -2.09
CA SER A 47 -13.20 5.57 -2.28
C SER A 47 -13.34 4.79 -0.97
N ALA A 48 -12.43 4.99 -0.01
CA ALA A 48 -12.51 4.39 1.32
C ALA A 48 -13.74 4.88 2.12
N VAL A 49 -14.19 6.11 1.86
CA VAL A 49 -15.38 6.69 2.52
C VAL A 49 -16.68 6.29 1.81
N ALA A 50 -16.68 6.21 0.48
CA ALA A 50 -17.90 6.03 -0.31
C ALA A 50 -18.48 4.60 -0.30
N GLY A 51 -17.66 3.57 -0.11
CA GLY A 51 -18.11 2.19 0.16
C GLY A 51 -18.87 1.45 -0.96
N ASN A 52 -19.11 2.06 -2.12
CA ASN A 52 -19.86 1.44 -3.23
C ASN A 52 -18.95 0.67 -4.22
N SER A 53 -19.54 -0.15 -5.11
CA SER A 53 -18.78 -1.00 -6.05
C SER A 53 -17.89 -0.23 -7.04
N ALA A 54 -18.34 0.93 -7.53
CA ALA A 54 -17.52 1.78 -8.39
C ALA A 54 -16.30 2.31 -7.62
N SER A 55 -16.51 2.75 -6.38
CA SER A 55 -15.47 3.20 -5.47
C SER A 55 -14.45 2.09 -5.17
N ARG A 56 -14.87 0.83 -5.06
CA ARG A 56 -13.93 -0.29 -4.86
C ARG A 56 -13.03 -0.54 -6.06
N THR A 57 -13.53 -0.35 -7.28
CA THR A 57 -12.73 -0.47 -8.51
C THR A 57 -11.73 0.67 -8.62
N GLU A 58 -12.16 1.89 -8.32
CA GLU A 58 -11.28 3.06 -8.21
C GLU A 58 -10.19 2.85 -7.15
N ALA A 59 -10.57 2.36 -5.96
CA ALA A 59 -9.65 2.04 -4.87
C ALA A 59 -8.63 0.98 -5.29
N LEU A 60 -9.07 -0.09 -5.95
CA LEU A 60 -8.18 -1.14 -6.43
C LEU A 60 -7.17 -0.61 -7.45
N PHE A 61 -7.63 0.18 -8.42
CA PHE A 61 -6.76 0.81 -9.40
C PHE A 61 -5.73 1.71 -8.71
N CYS A 62 -6.17 2.59 -7.80
CA CYS A 62 -5.30 3.55 -7.12
C CYS A 62 -4.28 2.87 -6.20
N ALA A 63 -4.69 1.84 -5.45
CA ALA A 63 -3.78 1.06 -4.60
C ALA A 63 -2.71 0.35 -5.45
N ARG A 64 -3.11 -0.25 -6.59
CA ARG A 64 -2.18 -0.87 -7.54
C ARG A 64 -1.25 0.16 -8.19
N ALA A 65 -1.78 1.32 -8.57
CA ALA A 65 -1.00 2.42 -9.13
C ALA A 65 0.11 2.84 -8.16
N LEU A 66 -0.22 3.08 -6.89
CA LEU A 66 0.75 3.40 -5.85
C LEU A 66 1.81 2.30 -5.68
N HIS A 67 1.43 1.01 -5.70
CA HIS A 67 2.40 -0.09 -5.66
C HIS A 67 3.33 -0.09 -6.87
N VAL A 68 2.80 0.10 -8.09
CA VAL A 68 3.60 0.20 -9.31
C VAL A 68 4.57 1.37 -9.23
N LEU A 69 4.10 2.55 -8.86
CA LEU A 69 4.90 3.76 -8.71
C LEU A 69 6.02 3.57 -7.67
N LEU A 70 5.75 2.92 -6.54
CA LEU A 70 6.74 2.64 -5.50
C LEU A 70 7.80 1.63 -5.94
N ARG A 71 7.42 0.60 -6.71
CA ARG A 71 8.37 -0.42 -7.21
C ARG A 71 9.33 0.17 -8.24
N CYS A 72 8.78 0.91 -9.19
CA CYS A 72 9.52 1.49 -10.30
C CYS A 72 10.48 2.59 -9.82
N SER A 73 11.78 2.30 -9.75
CA SER A 73 12.82 3.33 -9.86
C SER A 73 13.26 3.43 -11.33
N VAL A 74 13.16 4.63 -11.89
CA VAL A 74 13.76 5.13 -13.13
C VAL A 74 14.03 4.08 -14.22
N ASN A 75 13.20 4.06 -15.26
CA ASN A 75 13.67 3.53 -16.55
C ASN A 75 14.74 4.49 -17.07
N LYS A 76 16.02 4.11 -16.94
CA LYS A 76 17.19 4.95 -17.27
C LYS A 76 17.22 5.42 -18.73
N ALA A 77 16.46 4.79 -19.64
CA ALA A 77 16.41 5.15 -21.06
C ALA A 77 15.46 6.33 -21.37
N GLN A 78 14.48 6.60 -20.52
CA GLN A 78 13.56 7.73 -20.67
C GLN A 78 13.50 8.46 -19.33
N LYS A 79 14.13 9.64 -19.26
CA LYS A 79 13.99 10.60 -18.15
C LYS A 79 12.55 11.13 -18.07
N ARG A 80 11.57 10.27 -17.83
CA ARG A 80 10.14 10.61 -17.77
C ARG A 80 9.52 10.40 -16.39
N GLN A 81 10.26 9.83 -15.44
CA GLN A 81 9.87 9.89 -14.04
C GLN A 81 11.02 10.43 -13.21
N LYS A 82 10.74 11.53 -12.51
CA LYS A 82 11.48 12.01 -11.34
C LYS A 82 11.39 11.01 -10.17
N SER A 83 11.46 9.69 -10.37
CA SER A 83 11.19 8.72 -9.30
C SER A 83 12.28 8.62 -8.22
N HIS A 84 13.31 9.47 -8.29
CA HIS A 84 14.19 9.84 -7.15
C HIS A 84 14.53 11.35 -7.10
N VAL A 85 13.86 12.20 -7.89
CA VAL A 85 13.93 13.65 -7.70
C VAL A 85 12.77 14.04 -6.79
N VAL A 86 13.04 13.82 -5.49
CA VAL A 86 12.48 14.51 -4.33
C VAL A 86 11.00 14.24 -4.02
N LEU A 87 10.66 13.01 -3.61
CA LEU A 87 9.80 12.94 -2.42
C LEU A 87 10.70 13.38 -1.27
N ALA A 88 10.39 14.52 -0.66
CA ALA A 88 11.07 14.95 0.55
C ALA A 88 10.85 13.92 1.65
N GLU A 89 11.71 13.91 2.67
CA GLU A 89 11.59 12.95 3.79
C GLU A 89 10.18 12.97 4.42
N GLU A 90 9.59 14.16 4.50
CA GLU A 90 8.21 14.41 4.95
C GLU A 90 7.14 13.76 4.07
N ASP A 91 7.35 13.67 2.75
CA ASP A 91 6.40 13.06 1.83
C ASP A 91 6.37 11.54 2.02
N TRP A 92 7.53 10.92 2.25
CA TRP A 92 7.61 9.49 2.57
C TRP A 92 6.87 9.16 3.86
N VAL A 93 7.06 9.98 4.90
CA VAL A 93 6.37 9.82 6.18
C VAL A 93 4.86 10.03 6.01
N THR A 94 4.45 11.06 5.27
CA THR A 94 3.03 11.35 4.98
C THR A 94 2.37 10.20 4.22
N MET A 95 3.05 9.64 3.22
CA MET A 95 2.58 8.48 2.46
C MET A 95 2.44 7.24 3.36
N ARG A 96 3.43 6.98 4.23
CA ARG A 96 3.37 5.89 5.21
C ARG A 96 2.13 6.00 6.09
N MET A 97 1.92 7.16 6.70
CA MET A 97 0.77 7.39 7.59
C MET A 97 -0.55 7.21 6.83
N ALA A 98 -0.62 7.71 5.60
CA ALA A 98 -1.82 7.56 4.78
C ALA A 98 -2.11 6.09 4.45
N LEU A 99 -1.11 5.31 4.03
CA LEU A 99 -1.26 3.90 3.70
C LEU A 99 -1.61 3.04 4.92
N VAL A 100 -1.06 3.36 6.10
CA VAL A 100 -1.41 2.71 7.37
C VAL A 100 -2.89 2.91 7.70
N VAL A 101 -3.39 4.15 7.63
CA VAL A 101 -4.80 4.46 7.89
C VAL A 101 -5.69 3.72 6.89
N LEU A 102 -5.37 3.80 5.60
CA LEU A 102 -6.15 3.13 4.55
C LEU A 102 -6.15 1.61 4.71
N ALA A 103 -5.03 0.99 5.10
CA ALA A 103 -4.96 -0.43 5.38
C ALA A 103 -5.93 -0.84 6.51
N GLY A 104 -5.96 -0.07 7.60
CA GLY A 104 -6.92 -0.27 8.69
C GLY A 104 -8.38 -0.12 8.22
N THR A 105 -8.67 0.92 7.42
CA THR A 105 -10.03 1.15 6.90
C THR A 105 -10.51 0.02 6.00
N PHE A 106 -9.70 -0.42 5.03
CA PHE A 106 -10.10 -1.50 4.12
C PHE A 106 -10.05 -2.89 4.79
N ALA A 107 -9.32 -3.05 5.89
CA ALA A 107 -9.36 -4.28 6.67
C ALA A 107 -10.66 -4.44 7.49
N ALA A 108 -11.37 -3.34 7.79
CA ALA A 108 -12.65 -3.39 8.50
C ALA A 108 -13.79 -4.01 7.65
N ASP A 109 -13.71 -3.93 6.33
CA ASP A 109 -14.62 -4.60 5.37
C ASP A 109 -13.84 -5.57 4.49
N LEU A 110 -13.26 -6.60 5.12
CA LEU A 110 -12.38 -7.55 4.42
C LEU A 110 -13.10 -8.30 3.28
N HIS A 111 -14.39 -8.59 3.43
CA HIS A 111 -15.16 -9.34 2.42
C HIS A 111 -15.21 -8.61 1.08
N CYS A 112 -15.39 -7.29 1.10
CA CYS A 112 -15.49 -6.51 -0.13
C CYS A 112 -14.18 -5.86 -0.57
N SER A 113 -13.21 -5.76 0.35
CA SER A 113 -12.02 -4.92 0.15
C SER A 113 -10.70 -5.67 0.16
N ARG A 114 -10.70 -7.01 0.33
CA ARG A 114 -9.47 -7.82 0.35
C ARG A 114 -8.50 -7.51 -0.82
N PRO A 115 -8.94 -7.43 -2.09
CA PRO A 115 -8.02 -7.11 -3.18
C PRO A 115 -7.36 -5.73 -3.04
N VAL A 116 -8.10 -4.74 -2.54
CA VAL A 116 -7.59 -3.39 -2.27
C VAL A 116 -6.59 -3.43 -1.12
N LEU A 117 -6.93 -4.12 -0.02
CA LEU A 117 -6.04 -4.30 1.13
C LEU A 117 -4.71 -4.95 0.72
N THR A 118 -4.74 -6.00 -0.09
CA THR A 118 -3.51 -6.64 -0.60
C THR A 118 -2.66 -5.65 -1.39
N GLN A 119 -3.26 -4.82 -2.27
CA GLN A 119 -2.51 -3.80 -3.02
C GLN A 119 -1.93 -2.71 -2.11
N ILE A 120 -2.67 -2.28 -1.08
CA ILE A 120 -2.16 -1.33 -0.07
C ILE A 120 -1.01 -1.96 0.73
N ALA A 121 -1.12 -3.23 1.10
CA ALA A 121 -0.08 -3.95 1.83
C ALA A 121 1.20 -4.09 1.00
N LEU A 122 1.07 -4.36 -0.30
CA LEU A 122 2.19 -4.38 -1.25
C LEU A 122 2.83 -2.99 -1.41
N ALA A 123 2.03 -1.94 -1.52
CA ALA A 123 2.50 -0.55 -1.58
C ALA A 123 3.24 -0.18 -0.28
N LEU A 124 2.64 -0.38 0.89
CA LEU A 124 3.23 -0.08 2.19
C LEU A 124 4.52 -0.86 2.43
N SER A 125 4.56 -2.14 2.04
CA SER A 125 5.78 -2.95 2.09
C SER A 125 6.87 -2.36 1.21
N THR A 126 6.56 -2.05 -0.05
CA THR A 126 7.52 -1.44 -0.99
C THR A 126 8.05 -0.09 -0.46
N LEU A 127 7.18 0.72 0.15
CA LEU A 127 7.54 1.97 0.80
C LEU A 127 8.54 1.74 1.94
N ALA A 128 8.23 0.85 2.89
CA ALA A 128 9.07 0.56 4.05
C ALA A 128 10.46 0.05 3.65
N LEU A 129 10.52 -0.80 2.64
CA LEU A 129 11.78 -1.34 2.11
C LEU A 129 12.69 -0.23 1.54
N LYS A 130 12.10 0.80 0.92
CA LYS A 130 12.81 1.89 0.23
C LYS A 130 13.12 3.10 1.10
N MET A 131 12.35 3.36 2.17
CA MET A 131 12.59 4.47 3.09
C MET A 131 13.92 4.31 3.84
N SER A 132 14.93 5.08 3.47
CA SER A 132 16.28 5.03 4.08
C SER A 132 16.29 5.44 5.55
N GLN A 133 15.41 6.36 5.93
CA GLN A 133 15.21 6.83 7.29
C GLN A 133 14.49 5.81 8.18
N TRP A 134 13.85 4.79 7.59
CA TRP A 134 13.22 3.72 8.36
C TRP A 134 14.24 2.61 8.64
N ALA A 135 14.69 2.52 9.89
CA ALA A 135 15.64 1.52 10.31
C ALA A 135 15.12 0.10 10.03
N ALA A 136 15.93 -0.72 9.37
CA ALA A 136 15.53 -2.05 8.88
C ALA A 136 14.97 -2.96 9.99
N HIS A 137 15.59 -2.95 11.17
CA HIS A 137 15.16 -3.75 12.31
C HIS A 137 13.85 -3.26 12.95
N SER A 138 13.47 -1.99 12.72
CA SER A 138 12.27 -1.39 13.28
C SER A 138 11.04 -1.54 12.38
N ILE A 139 11.19 -1.90 11.10
CA ILE A 139 10.08 -1.97 10.13
C ILE A 139 8.92 -2.84 10.66
N VAL A 140 9.21 -4.07 11.08
CA VAL A 140 8.20 -5.01 11.58
C VAL A 140 7.55 -4.55 12.89
N PRO A 141 8.29 -4.23 13.97
CA PRO A 141 7.65 -3.77 15.21
C PRO A 141 6.86 -2.47 15.02
N ASP A 142 7.36 -1.53 14.20
CA ASP A 142 6.65 -0.28 13.92
C ASP A 142 5.36 -0.54 13.13
N LEU A 143 5.38 -1.40 12.11
CA LEU A 143 4.18 -1.78 11.36
C LEU A 143 3.14 -2.45 12.26
N ILE A 144 3.58 -3.33 13.18
CA ILE A 144 2.70 -3.95 14.16
C ILE A 144 2.08 -2.91 15.08
N ALA A 145 2.88 -1.99 15.63
CA ALA A 145 2.35 -0.91 16.46
C ALA A 145 1.35 -0.04 15.67
N MET A 146 1.74 0.45 14.50
CA MET A 146 0.91 1.33 13.69
C MET A 146 -0.40 0.70 13.22
N LEU A 147 -0.44 -0.62 12.94
CA LEU A 147 -1.62 -1.28 12.39
C LEU A 147 -2.42 -2.03 13.46
N ALA A 148 -1.75 -2.78 14.35
CA ALA A 148 -2.42 -3.62 15.33
C ALA A 148 -2.74 -2.89 16.64
N THR A 149 -2.20 -1.71 16.92
CA THR A 149 -2.57 -0.94 18.13
C THR A 149 -3.36 0.34 17.82
N SER A 150 -3.61 0.65 16.54
CA SER A 150 -4.45 1.77 16.13
C SER A 150 -5.94 1.39 16.15
N GLY A 151 -6.49 1.21 17.35
CA GLY A 151 -7.90 1.52 17.61
C GLY A 151 -7.97 2.97 18.04
N GLY A 152 -8.82 3.79 17.39
CA GLY A 152 -8.97 5.21 17.74
C GLY A 152 -9.19 5.42 19.24
N GLU A 153 -8.69 6.56 19.73
CA GLU A 153 -8.83 7.12 21.08
C GLU A 153 -9.88 6.47 21.99
N VAL A 154 -9.55 5.39 22.70
CA VAL A 154 -9.91 5.10 24.10
C VAL A 154 -8.95 4.00 24.58
N VAL A 155 -8.46 4.18 25.80
CA VAL A 155 -7.64 3.26 26.59
C VAL A 155 -8.24 1.85 26.65
N SER A 156 -7.95 1.01 25.64
CA SER A 156 -8.18 -0.44 25.66
C SER A 156 -7.03 -1.11 24.92
N SER A 157 -6.23 -1.90 25.66
CA SER A 157 -5.05 -2.62 25.18
C SER A 157 -5.34 -3.79 24.23
N SER A 158 -6.55 -3.86 23.66
CA SER A 158 -6.95 -4.87 22.69
C SER A 158 -6.72 -4.36 21.27
N ALA A 159 -5.93 -5.12 20.50
CA ALA A 159 -5.77 -4.88 19.08
C ALA A 159 -7.12 -5.07 18.37
N SER A 160 -7.57 -4.10 17.57
CA SER A 160 -8.79 -4.27 16.79
C SER A 160 -8.61 -5.41 15.79
N MET A 161 -9.66 -6.20 15.53
CA MET A 161 -9.56 -7.31 14.59
C MET A 161 -9.16 -6.83 13.19
N ALA A 162 -9.69 -5.69 12.75
CA ALA A 162 -9.29 -5.03 11.51
C ALA A 162 -7.79 -4.68 11.50
N GLY A 163 -7.26 -4.14 12.60
CA GLY A 163 -5.84 -3.83 12.75
C GLY A 163 -4.95 -5.07 12.67
N LEU A 164 -5.36 -6.17 13.31
CA LEU A 164 -4.66 -7.46 13.23
C LEU A 164 -4.68 -8.03 11.81
N VAL A 165 -5.80 -7.92 11.10
CA VAL A 165 -5.92 -8.33 9.69
C VAL A 165 -4.99 -7.49 8.80
N ALA A 166 -4.99 -6.16 8.95
CA ALA A 166 -4.13 -5.27 8.19
C ALA A 166 -2.64 -5.56 8.46
N ALA A 167 -2.25 -5.70 9.73
CA ALA A 167 -0.89 -6.06 10.11
C ALA A 167 -0.47 -7.41 9.53
N THR A 168 -1.34 -8.42 9.61
CA THR A 168 -1.06 -9.77 9.07
C THR A 168 -0.88 -9.74 7.55
N GLU A 169 -1.74 -9.01 6.82
CA GLU A 169 -1.63 -8.89 5.37
C GLU A 169 -0.31 -8.22 4.95
N VAL A 170 0.11 -7.16 5.66
CA VAL A 170 1.39 -6.50 5.40
C VAL A 170 2.56 -7.42 5.71
N LEU A 171 2.58 -8.07 6.88
CA LEU A 171 3.67 -8.97 7.26
C LEU A 171 3.77 -10.21 6.38
N ARG A 172 2.65 -10.64 5.78
CA ARG A 172 2.63 -11.71 4.77
C ARG A 172 3.40 -11.31 3.51
N VAL A 173 3.11 -10.13 2.95
CA VAL A 173 3.69 -9.72 1.65
C VAL A 173 5.05 -9.05 1.77
N LEU A 174 5.41 -8.51 2.94
CA LEU A 174 6.68 -7.83 3.20
C LEU A 174 7.93 -8.65 2.83
N PRO A 175 8.11 -9.91 3.28
CA PRO A 175 9.27 -10.71 2.90
C PRO A 175 9.28 -11.06 1.40
N GLU A 176 8.10 -11.24 0.78
CA GLU A 176 8.00 -11.47 -0.67
C GLU A 176 8.51 -10.26 -1.44
N GLU A 177 8.06 -9.05 -1.08
CA GLU A 177 8.52 -7.80 -1.71
C GLU A 177 10.03 -7.55 -1.48
N ALA A 178 10.56 -7.90 -0.31
CA ALA A 178 12.00 -7.80 -0.03
C ALA A 178 12.85 -8.67 -0.97
N GLY A 179 12.32 -9.81 -1.42
CA GLY A 179 12.95 -10.71 -2.38
C GLY A 179 12.76 -10.34 -3.85
N ARG A 180 11.79 -9.47 -4.18
CA ARG A 180 11.48 -9.09 -5.57
C ARG A 180 12.56 -8.22 -6.20
N ARG A 181 12.92 -8.54 -7.44
CA ARG A 181 13.89 -7.78 -8.24
C ARG A 181 13.30 -6.48 -8.77
N GLU A 182 11.97 -6.44 -8.91
CA GLU A 182 11.22 -5.29 -9.39
C GLU A 182 11.18 -4.14 -8.38
N VAL A 183 11.40 -4.44 -7.09
CA VAL A 183 11.57 -3.39 -6.07
C VAL A 183 12.96 -2.82 -6.25
N SER A 184 13.06 -1.68 -6.92
CA SER A 184 14.36 -1.06 -7.14
C SER A 184 14.84 -0.33 -5.88
N MET A 185 15.71 -1.02 -5.14
CA MET A 185 16.41 -0.58 -3.94
C MET A 185 17.90 -0.95 -4.06
N HIS A 186 18.77 -0.23 -3.35
CA HIS A 186 20.21 -0.51 -3.32
C HIS A 186 20.50 -1.91 -2.72
N PRO A 187 21.45 -2.70 -3.26
CA PRO A 187 21.75 -4.04 -2.73
C PRO A 187 22.11 -4.08 -1.24
N ALA A 188 22.87 -3.08 -0.75
CA ALA A 188 23.19 -2.98 0.68
C ALA A 188 21.93 -2.79 1.53
N ARG A 189 21.05 -1.86 1.14
CA ARG A 189 19.76 -1.67 1.82
C ARG A 189 18.92 -2.95 1.80
N ARG A 190 18.93 -3.70 0.69
CA ARG A 190 18.22 -4.99 0.61
C ARG A 190 18.77 -5.98 1.64
N ALA A 191 20.10 -6.11 1.74
CA ALA A 191 20.73 -6.99 2.71
C ALA A 191 20.37 -6.58 4.16
N ASP A 192 20.45 -5.29 4.47
CA ASP A 192 20.12 -4.75 5.80
C ASP A 192 18.66 -5.04 6.19
N VAL A 193 17.74 -4.83 5.24
CA VAL A 193 16.32 -5.14 5.45
C VAL A 193 16.11 -6.63 5.65
N VAL A 194 16.65 -7.49 4.79
CA VAL A 194 16.48 -8.94 4.90
C VAL A 194 16.96 -9.44 6.26
N GLU A 195 18.09 -8.92 6.73
CA GLU A 195 18.60 -9.22 8.07
C GLU A 195 17.68 -8.66 9.18
N GLY A 196 17.20 -7.43 9.04
CA GLY A 196 16.22 -6.84 9.96
C GLY A 196 14.92 -7.65 10.06
N LEU A 197 14.41 -8.14 8.93
CA LEU A 197 13.23 -9.02 8.89
C LEU A 197 13.50 -10.35 9.58
N ARG A 198 14.70 -10.93 9.40
CA ARG A 198 15.12 -12.17 10.08
C ARG A 198 15.15 -11.99 11.59
N VAL A 199 15.72 -10.89 12.08
CA VAL A 199 15.78 -10.55 13.51
C VAL A 199 14.39 -10.30 14.08
N ALA A 200 13.49 -9.67 13.32
CA ALA A 200 12.13 -9.36 13.77
C ALA A 200 11.11 -10.51 13.59
N ALA A 201 11.50 -11.64 13.02
CA ALA A 201 10.62 -12.79 12.82
C ALA A 201 9.90 -13.27 14.11
N PRO A 202 10.56 -13.35 15.29
CA PRO A 202 9.88 -13.70 16.54
C PRO A 202 8.73 -12.73 16.90
N THR A 203 8.89 -11.44 16.60
CA THR A 203 7.85 -10.42 16.83
C THR A 203 6.63 -10.66 15.93
N ALA A 204 6.86 -11.03 14.66
CA ALA A 204 5.78 -11.39 13.74
C ALA A 204 5.05 -12.67 14.19
N PHE A 205 5.78 -13.69 14.66
CA PHE A 205 5.16 -14.91 15.21
C PHE A 205 4.36 -14.63 16.48
N ALA A 206 4.83 -13.73 17.35
CA ALA A 206 4.09 -13.31 18.52
C ALA A 206 2.75 -12.65 18.15
N LEU A 207 2.71 -11.85 17.07
CA LEU A 207 1.45 -11.30 16.55
C LEU A 207 0.50 -12.42 16.11
N LEU A 208 0.98 -13.37 15.30
CA LEU A 208 0.15 -14.49 14.81
C LEU A 208 -0.41 -15.32 15.96
N HIS A 209 0.42 -15.60 16.98
CA HIS A 209 -0.02 -16.27 18.20
C HIS A 209 -1.14 -15.47 18.89
N ARG A 210 -0.96 -14.16 19.06
CA ARG A 210 -2.00 -13.28 19.63
C ARG A 210 -3.29 -13.32 18.83
N SER A 211 -3.23 -13.30 17.49
CA SER A 211 -4.40 -13.38 16.62
C SER A 211 -5.15 -14.71 16.73
N LEU A 212 -4.45 -15.82 16.97
CA LEU A 212 -5.07 -17.14 17.18
C LEU A 212 -5.69 -17.28 18.57
N THR A 213 -5.12 -16.61 19.57
CA THR A 213 -5.63 -16.66 20.96
C THR A 213 -6.65 -15.56 21.28
N ALA A 214 -6.83 -14.57 20.41
CA ALA A 214 -7.83 -13.53 20.57
C ALA A 214 -9.22 -14.19 20.46
N GLN A 215 -9.93 -14.26 21.58
CA GLN A 215 -11.31 -14.73 21.60
C GLN A 215 -12.19 -13.68 20.90
N PRO A 216 -13.17 -14.08 20.07
CA PRO A 216 -14.17 -13.15 19.59
C PRO A 216 -14.95 -12.62 20.80
N GLU A 217 -15.00 -11.29 20.96
CA GLU A 217 -15.90 -10.68 21.95
C GLU A 217 -17.34 -11.10 21.59
N THR A 218 -17.95 -11.90 22.48
CA THR A 218 -19.35 -12.36 22.39
C THR A 218 -20.33 -11.27 22.76
#